data_AF-A0A8T7DQK5-F1
#
_entry.id   AF-A0A8T7DQK5-F1
#
_cell.length_a   1.000
_cell.length_b   1.000
_cell.length_c   1.000
_cell.angle_alpha   90.00
_cell.angle_beta   90.00
_cell.angle_gamma   90.00
#
_symmetry.space_group_name_H-M   'P 1'
#
loop_
_entity.id
_entity.type
_entity.pdbx_description
1 polymer ?
#
loop_
_entity_poly.entity_id
_entity_poly.type
_entity_poly.pdbx_seq_one_letter_code
_entity_poly.pdbx_strand_id
1 'polypeptide(L)'
;MTFATDVYENTSEALSAIIERVLDDEEVAQPATLAMVREEVLKGVETVTLPLNRFSDDIMQELRDEIEFLIDEYGHDALALRFLKPRASQSLTQLIEAGMDRRGELTLGQLFDELESGLLANLIAKGELDDDEAQTVTAELQALIAKHGANAIAEEFVRYL
;
A
#
# COMPACT_ATOMS: atom_id res chain seq x y z
N MET A 1 23.72 -9.38 11.56
CA MET A 1 22.93 -8.16 11.32
C MET A 1 21.55 -8.64 10.93
N THR A 2 20.59 -8.61 11.85
CA THR A 2 19.19 -8.90 11.54
C THR A 2 18.65 -7.68 10.81
N PHE A 3 18.34 -7.83 9.53
CA PHE A 3 17.46 -6.89 8.84
C PHE A 3 16.23 -6.72 9.73
N ALA A 4 15.80 -5.49 9.96
CA ALA A 4 14.46 -5.28 10.49
C ALA A 4 13.55 -5.86 9.40
N THR A 5 13.11 -7.11 9.57
CA THR A 5 12.17 -7.72 8.64
C THR A 5 10.98 -6.80 8.64
N ASP A 6 10.77 -6.14 7.51
CA ASP A 6 9.66 -5.24 7.38
C ASP A 6 8.41 -6.12 7.47
N VAL A 7 7.66 -5.95 8.55
CA VAL A 7 6.58 -6.86 8.97
C VAL A 7 5.52 -7.01 7.87
N TYR A 8 5.41 -5.98 7.00
CA TYR A 8 4.56 -6.00 5.82
C TYR A 8 4.98 -7.00 4.75
N GLU A 9 6.23 -7.49 4.70
CA GLU A 9 6.67 -8.50 3.73
C GLU A 9 5.91 -9.83 3.89
N ASN A 10 5.51 -10.17 5.13
CA ASN A 10 4.70 -11.34 5.45
C ASN A 10 3.20 -11.14 5.21
N THR A 11 2.79 -9.95 4.77
CA THR A 11 1.38 -9.63 4.50
C THR A 11 1.10 -9.74 3.01
N SER A 12 0.11 -10.52 2.62
CA SER A 12 -0.36 -10.63 1.25
C SER A 12 -0.99 -9.32 0.78
N GLU A 13 -1.03 -9.18 -0.53
CA GLU A 13 -1.68 -8.06 -1.18
C GLU A 13 -3.17 -7.93 -0.84
N ALA A 14 -3.84 -9.06 -0.63
CA ALA A 14 -5.25 -9.10 -0.27
C ALA A 14 -5.45 -8.67 1.19
N LEU A 15 -4.64 -9.17 2.13
CA LEU A 15 -4.76 -8.78 3.54
C LEU A 15 -4.40 -7.30 3.75
N SER A 16 -3.39 -6.80 3.04
CA SER A 16 -3.03 -5.38 3.06
C SER A 16 -4.16 -4.47 2.57
N ALA A 17 -4.96 -4.90 1.58
CA ALA A 17 -6.11 -4.12 1.11
C ALA A 17 -7.22 -4.05 2.18
N ILE A 18 -7.41 -5.14 2.93
CA ILE A 18 -8.36 -5.17 4.04
C ILE A 18 -7.88 -4.26 5.17
N ILE A 19 -6.59 -4.32 5.52
CA ILE A 19 -5.96 -3.45 6.52
C ILE A 19 -6.13 -1.97 6.16
N GLU A 20 -5.86 -1.59 4.91
CA GLU A 20 -6.05 -0.22 4.41
C GLU A 20 -7.48 0.25 4.63
N ARG A 21 -8.46 -0.59 4.25
CA ARG A 21 -9.87 -0.30 4.45
C ARG A 21 -10.23 -0.13 5.93
N VAL A 22 -9.74 -1.01 6.81
CA VAL A 22 -9.97 -0.88 8.27
C VAL A 22 -9.37 0.41 8.82
N LEU A 23 -8.25 0.87 8.25
CA LEU A 23 -7.61 2.12 8.66
C LEU A 23 -8.33 3.36 8.15
N ASP A 24 -8.91 3.30 6.95
CA ASP A 24 -9.69 4.38 6.31
C ASP A 24 -11.13 4.47 6.83
N ASP A 25 -11.63 3.41 7.48
CA ASP A 25 -12.98 3.33 8.02
C ASP A 25 -13.12 4.17 9.30
N GLU A 26 -13.85 5.29 9.20
CA GLU A 26 -14.12 6.20 10.32
C GLU A 26 -15.01 5.58 11.42
N GLU A 27 -15.70 4.46 11.14
CA GLU A 27 -16.51 3.72 12.12
C GLU A 27 -15.66 2.77 12.98
N VAL A 28 -14.41 2.50 12.59
CA VAL A 28 -13.50 1.63 13.34
C VAL A 28 -12.82 2.40 14.48
N ALA A 29 -12.77 1.76 15.65
CA ALA A 29 -12.09 2.31 16.82
C ALA A 29 -10.58 2.41 16.57
N GLN A 30 -10.07 3.63 16.46
CA GLN A 30 -8.64 3.87 16.29
C GLN A 30 -7.90 3.82 17.63
N PRO A 31 -6.66 3.27 17.68
CA PRO A 31 -5.90 2.76 16.54
C PRO A 31 -6.32 1.33 16.14
N ALA A 32 -6.46 1.09 14.83
CA ALA A 32 -6.79 -0.24 14.32
C ALA A 32 -5.71 -1.28 14.67
N THR A 33 -6.15 -2.43 15.19
CA THR A 33 -5.29 -3.57 15.57
C THR A 33 -5.54 -4.79 14.68
N LEU A 34 -4.64 -5.78 14.70
CA LEU A 34 -4.82 -7.05 13.99
C LEU A 34 -6.11 -7.77 14.41
N ALA A 35 -6.52 -7.67 15.68
CA ALA A 35 -7.80 -8.20 16.13
C ALA A 35 -8.99 -7.59 15.37
N MET A 36 -8.95 -6.29 15.11
CA MET A 36 -10.02 -5.61 14.34
C MET A 36 -9.99 -6.01 12.87
N VAL A 37 -8.80 -6.13 12.27
CA VAL A 37 -8.64 -6.62 10.89
C VAL A 37 -9.18 -8.04 10.76
N ARG A 38 -8.89 -8.92 11.72
CA ARG A 38 -9.46 -10.28 11.79
C ARG A 38 -10.98 -10.26 11.85
N GLU A 39 -11.56 -9.39 12.68
CA GLU A 39 -13.01 -9.23 12.73
C GLU A 39 -13.58 -8.81 11.38
N GLU A 40 -12.93 -7.91 10.66
CA GLU A 40 -13.36 -7.50 9.31
C GLU A 40 -13.19 -8.63 8.27
N VAL A 41 -12.10 -9.39 8.31
CA VAL A 41 -11.90 -10.61 7.48
C VAL A 41 -13.01 -11.64 7.74
N LEU A 42 -13.46 -11.77 9.00
CA LEU A 42 -14.53 -12.67 9.39
C LEU A 42 -15.93 -12.13 9.07
N LYS A 43 -16.16 -10.82 9.23
CA LYS A 43 -17.41 -10.11 8.90
C LYS A 43 -17.63 -9.93 7.41
N GLY A 44 -16.57 -10.00 6.62
CA GLY A 44 -16.56 -9.89 5.17
C GLY A 44 -17.50 -10.83 4.40
N VAL A 45 -18.19 -11.72 5.11
CA VAL A 45 -19.30 -12.52 4.60
C VAL A 45 -20.61 -11.71 4.47
N GLU A 46 -20.76 -10.53 5.11
CA GLU A 46 -22.06 -9.83 5.19
C GLU A 46 -22.09 -8.32 4.83
N THR A 47 -20.98 -7.58 4.71
CA THR A 47 -21.04 -6.12 4.52
C THR A 47 -20.63 -5.64 3.12
N VAL A 48 -21.54 -4.85 2.54
CA VAL A 48 -21.60 -4.42 1.14
C VAL A 48 -20.79 -3.14 0.93
N THR A 49 -19.54 -3.23 0.45
CA THR A 49 -18.87 -2.11 -0.26
C THR A 49 -17.74 -2.55 -1.20
N LEU A 50 -17.11 -3.71 -0.96
CA LEU A 50 -16.59 -4.57 -2.03
C LEU A 50 -17.20 -5.95 -1.82
N PRO A 51 -17.78 -6.60 -2.84
CA PRO A 51 -18.20 -7.97 -2.69
C PRO A 51 -16.92 -8.80 -2.47
N LEU A 52 -16.62 -9.14 -1.22
CA LEU A 52 -15.68 -10.21 -0.89
C LEU A 52 -16.12 -11.55 -1.50
N ASN A 53 -17.37 -11.63 -1.98
CA ASN A 53 -17.90 -12.61 -2.92
C ASN A 53 -17.18 -12.66 -4.29
N ARG A 54 -16.14 -11.85 -4.53
CA ARG A 54 -15.24 -11.95 -5.68
C ARG A 54 -13.98 -12.77 -5.39
N PHE A 55 -13.66 -13.01 -4.12
CA PHE A 55 -12.60 -13.94 -3.72
C PHE A 55 -13.19 -15.35 -3.60
N SER A 56 -12.49 -16.34 -4.17
CA SER A 56 -12.86 -17.74 -3.98
C SER A 56 -12.79 -18.11 -2.49
N ASP A 57 -13.55 -19.12 -2.06
CA ASP A 57 -13.48 -19.66 -0.70
C ASP A 57 -12.03 -19.98 -0.28
N ASP A 58 -11.19 -20.47 -1.20
CA ASP A 58 -9.76 -20.70 -0.97
C ASP A 58 -9.02 -19.43 -0.53
N ILE A 59 -9.22 -18.30 -1.22
CA ILE A 59 -8.57 -17.03 -0.90
C ILE A 59 -9.06 -16.48 0.46
N MET A 60 -10.34 -16.69 0.78
CA MET A 60 -10.89 -16.31 2.08
C MET A 60 -10.32 -17.14 3.23
N GLN A 61 -10.03 -18.43 3.00
CA GLN A 61 -9.32 -19.26 3.98
C GLN A 61 -7.87 -18.83 4.11
N GLU A 62 -7.17 -18.59 3.00
CA GLU A 62 -5.79 -18.08 3.01
C GLU A 62 -5.69 -16.77 3.81
N LEU A 63 -6.61 -15.83 3.61
CA LEU A 63 -6.68 -14.58 4.38
C LEU A 63 -6.90 -14.81 5.89
N ARG A 64 -7.69 -15.82 6.26
CA ARG A 64 -7.95 -16.18 7.66
C ARG A 64 -6.73 -16.83 8.29
N ASP A 65 -6.13 -17.80 7.61
CA ASP A 65 -4.91 -18.46 8.06
C ASP A 65 -3.76 -17.44 8.19
N GLU A 66 -3.67 -16.49 7.26
CA GLU A 66 -2.68 -15.41 7.28
C GLU A 66 -2.89 -14.44 8.46
N ILE A 67 -4.11 -13.92 8.68
CA ILE A 67 -4.35 -13.02 9.82
C ILE A 67 -4.17 -13.74 11.16
N GLU A 68 -4.55 -15.02 11.28
CA GLU A 68 -4.30 -15.81 12.48
C GLU A 68 -2.78 -16.02 12.69
N PHE A 69 -2.01 -16.25 11.62
CA PHE A 69 -0.55 -16.35 11.68
C PHE A 69 0.09 -15.03 12.16
N LEU A 70 -0.33 -13.89 11.61
CA LEU A 70 0.17 -12.57 12.05
C LEU A 70 -0.20 -12.27 13.50
N ILE A 71 -1.38 -12.70 13.94
CA ILE A 71 -1.81 -12.59 15.34
C ILE A 71 -0.99 -13.49 16.26
N ASP A 72 -0.69 -14.72 15.86
CA ASP A 72 0.16 -15.64 16.64
C ASP A 72 1.60 -15.12 16.77
N GLU A 73 2.14 -14.55 15.69
CA GLU A 73 3.52 -14.03 15.64
C GLU A 73 3.69 -12.67 16.33
N TYR A 74 2.74 -11.74 16.14
CA TYR A 74 2.87 -10.34 16.58
C TYR A 74 1.90 -9.92 17.69
N GLY A 75 0.87 -10.72 17.95
CA GLY A 75 -0.16 -10.48 18.97
C GLY A 75 -1.40 -9.75 18.45
N HIS A 76 -2.53 -9.98 19.11
CA HIS A 76 -3.83 -9.37 18.79
C HIS A 76 -3.84 -7.83 18.83
N ASP A 77 -3.08 -7.24 19.76
CA ASP A 77 -2.98 -5.79 19.96
C ASP A 77 -1.96 -5.11 19.02
N ALA A 78 -1.33 -5.86 18.11
CA ALA A 78 -0.41 -5.28 17.15
C ALA A 78 -1.14 -4.30 16.22
N LEU A 79 -0.54 -3.14 15.99
CA LEU A 79 -1.10 -2.08 15.15
C LEU A 79 -1.17 -2.54 13.70
N ALA A 80 -2.38 -2.54 13.12
CA ALA A 80 -2.62 -2.97 11.75
C ALA A 80 -1.80 -2.16 10.73
N LEU A 81 -1.56 -0.87 11.02
CA LEU A 81 -0.74 0.03 10.20
C LEU A 81 0.68 -0.50 9.93
N ARG A 82 1.22 -1.38 10.78
CA ARG A 82 2.56 -1.98 10.61
C ARG A 82 2.60 -3.08 9.54
N PHE A 83 1.44 -3.64 9.21
CA PHE A 83 1.25 -4.71 8.24
C PHE A 83 0.69 -4.19 6.92
N LEU A 84 0.27 -2.92 6.88
CA LEU A 84 -0.14 -2.24 5.65
C LEU A 84 1.07 -2.16 4.71
N LYS A 85 1.01 -2.91 3.61
CA LYS A 85 1.97 -2.75 2.53
C LYS A 85 1.83 -1.35 1.97
N PRO A 86 2.93 -0.60 1.86
CA PRO A 86 2.89 0.66 1.18
C PRO A 86 2.59 0.42 -0.30
N ARG A 87 1.60 1.14 -0.82
CA ARG A 87 1.20 1.04 -2.21
C ARG A 87 1.21 2.43 -2.79
N ALA A 88 1.78 2.55 -3.98
CA ALA A 88 1.57 3.71 -4.80
C ALA A 88 0.15 3.67 -5.37
N SER A 89 -0.52 4.82 -5.43
CA SER A 89 -1.69 5.03 -6.27
C SER A 89 -1.35 4.72 -7.73
N GLN A 90 -2.36 4.54 -8.57
CA GLN A 90 -2.15 4.28 -9.99
C GLN A 90 -1.32 5.39 -10.65
N SER A 91 -1.61 6.64 -10.31
CA SER A 91 -0.94 7.83 -10.85
C SER A 91 0.51 7.93 -10.33
N LEU A 92 0.77 7.53 -9.07
CA LEU A 92 2.14 7.39 -8.56
C LEU A 92 2.88 6.20 -9.19
N THR A 93 2.19 5.08 -9.46
CA THR A 93 2.75 3.91 -10.14
C THR A 93 3.25 4.30 -11.54
N GLN A 94 2.42 4.99 -12.32
CA GLN A 94 2.82 5.52 -13.63
C GLN A 94 4.02 6.46 -13.55
N LEU A 95 4.09 7.28 -12.49
CA LEU A 95 5.22 8.17 -12.26
C LEU A 95 6.50 7.38 -11.93
N ILE A 96 6.41 6.33 -11.11
CA ILE A 96 7.52 5.41 -10.83
C ILE A 96 7.97 4.73 -12.13
N GLU A 97 7.05 4.16 -12.91
CA GLU A 97 7.34 3.50 -14.18
C GLU A 97 7.99 4.44 -15.20
N ALA A 98 7.51 5.67 -15.33
CA ALA A 98 8.10 6.67 -16.22
C ALA A 98 9.51 7.11 -15.75
N GLY A 99 9.74 7.16 -14.44
CA GLY A 99 11.07 7.35 -13.87
C GLY A 99 12.00 6.16 -14.19
N MET A 100 11.48 4.94 -14.08
CA MET A 100 12.19 3.71 -14.40
C MET A 100 12.54 3.60 -15.88
N ASP A 101 11.62 3.95 -16.78
CA ASP A 101 11.88 3.94 -18.22
C ASP A 101 13.02 4.89 -18.62
N ARG A 102 13.18 6.01 -17.88
CA ARG A 102 14.25 6.98 -18.11
C ARG A 102 15.61 6.57 -17.56
N ARG A 103 15.66 6.03 -16.35
CA ARG A 103 16.93 5.82 -15.61
C ARG A 103 17.17 4.39 -15.13
N GLY A 104 16.18 3.51 -15.18
CA GLY A 104 16.20 2.18 -14.58
C GLY A 104 15.79 2.23 -13.10
N GLU A 105 16.42 1.41 -12.28
CA GLU A 105 16.15 1.37 -10.83
C GLU A 105 16.40 2.75 -10.18
N LEU A 106 15.41 3.27 -9.46
CA LEU A 106 15.49 4.55 -8.74
C LEU A 106 14.87 4.46 -7.36
N THR A 107 15.37 5.27 -6.43
CA THR A 107 14.79 5.38 -5.08
C THR A 107 13.65 6.39 -5.04
N LEU A 108 12.82 6.36 -3.98
CA LEU A 108 11.76 7.35 -3.78
C LEU A 108 12.28 8.79 -3.78
N GLY A 109 13.47 9.03 -3.20
CA GLY A 109 14.12 10.34 -3.23
C GLY A 109 14.52 10.76 -4.64
N GLN A 110 15.11 9.85 -5.42
CA GLN A 110 15.48 10.12 -6.81
C GLN A 110 14.26 10.35 -7.71
N LEU A 111 13.16 9.64 -7.43
CA LEU A 111 11.89 9.85 -8.11
C LEU A 111 11.32 11.23 -7.81
N PHE A 112 11.46 11.72 -6.58
CA PHE A 112 11.06 13.08 -6.20
C PHE A 112 11.91 14.14 -6.93
N ASP A 113 13.23 13.94 -7.02
CA ASP A 113 14.11 14.80 -7.83
C ASP A 113 13.72 14.81 -9.33
N GLU A 114 13.35 13.66 -9.90
CA GLU A 114 12.86 13.57 -11.28
C GLU A 114 11.51 14.27 -11.46
N LEU A 115 10.62 14.13 -10.47
CA LEU A 115 9.34 14.82 -10.40
C LEU A 115 9.57 16.34 -10.46
N GLU A 116 10.47 16.89 -9.64
CA GLU A 116 10.85 18.31 -9.66
C GLU A 116 11.61 18.71 -10.95
N SER A 117 12.35 17.78 -11.55
CA SER A 117 13.04 17.99 -12.83
C SER A 117 12.09 17.98 -14.04
N GLY A 118 10.78 17.84 -13.82
CA GLY A 118 9.75 17.96 -14.85
C GLY A 118 9.24 16.62 -15.39
N LEU A 119 9.49 15.50 -14.70
CA LEU A 119 8.83 14.23 -15.00
C LEU A 119 7.30 14.36 -14.84
N LEU A 120 6.84 15.05 -13.80
CA LEU A 120 5.42 15.31 -13.57
C LEU A 120 4.79 16.09 -14.73
N ALA A 121 5.44 17.18 -15.14
CA ALA A 121 5.00 18.00 -16.26
C ALA A 121 4.98 17.21 -17.58
N ASN A 122 5.86 16.21 -17.74
CA ASN A 122 5.87 15.34 -18.91
C ASN A 122 4.65 14.42 -18.94
N LEU A 123 4.27 13.84 -17.80
CA LEU A 123 3.10 12.97 -17.68
C LEU A 123 1.80 13.75 -17.92
N ILE A 124 1.71 14.96 -17.38
CA ILE A 124 0.57 15.87 -17.65
C ILE A 124 0.49 16.21 -19.14
N ALA A 125 1.63 16.54 -19.78
CA ALA A 125 1.65 16.87 -21.20
C ALA A 125 1.28 15.68 -22.11
N LYS A 126 1.52 14.45 -21.66
CA LYS A 126 1.09 13.23 -22.37
C LYS A 126 -0.38 12.87 -22.11
N GLY A 127 -1.05 13.54 -21.18
CA GLY A 127 -2.40 13.20 -20.74
C GLY A 127 -2.46 11.91 -19.92
N GLU A 128 -1.33 11.50 -19.31
CA GLU A 128 -1.27 10.35 -18.42
C GLU A 128 -1.69 10.71 -16.99
N LEU A 129 -1.64 12.01 -16.63
CA LEU A 129 -1.87 12.49 -15.28
C LEU A 129 -2.51 13.88 -15.33
N ASP A 130 -3.56 14.14 -14.54
CA ASP A 130 -4.21 15.46 -14.47
C ASP A 130 -3.52 16.41 -13.46
N ASP A 131 -3.67 17.72 -13.64
CA ASP A 131 -3.04 18.73 -12.76
C ASP A 131 -3.50 18.61 -11.29
N ASP A 132 -4.76 18.19 -11.07
CA ASP A 132 -5.31 17.88 -9.76
C ASP A 132 -4.70 16.60 -9.13
N GLU A 133 -4.42 15.59 -9.97
CA GLU A 133 -3.74 14.36 -9.53
C GLU A 133 -2.27 14.62 -9.23
N ALA A 134 -1.63 15.56 -9.92
CA ALA A 134 -0.21 15.87 -9.77
C ALA A 134 0.14 16.28 -8.34
N GLN A 135 -0.71 17.09 -7.72
CA GLN A 135 -0.56 17.49 -6.32
C GLN A 135 -0.77 16.33 -5.37
N THR A 136 -1.75 15.48 -5.66
CA THR A 136 -2.07 14.28 -4.86
C THR A 136 -0.91 13.28 -4.88
N VAL A 137 -0.37 12.98 -6.06
CA VAL A 137 0.78 12.08 -6.26
C VAL A 137 2.05 12.62 -5.61
N THR A 138 2.26 13.94 -5.67
CA THR A 138 3.41 14.58 -5.01
C THR A 138 3.31 14.44 -3.48
N ALA A 139 2.13 14.69 -2.92
CA ALA A 139 1.89 14.55 -1.48
C ALA A 139 2.02 13.08 -1.02
N GLU A 140 1.53 12.15 -1.83
CA GLU A 140 1.64 10.72 -1.57
C GLU A 140 3.10 10.23 -1.62
N LEU A 141 3.88 10.65 -2.63
CA LEU A 141 5.30 10.35 -2.71
C LEU A 141 6.06 10.90 -1.49
N GLN A 142 5.74 12.12 -1.05
CA GLN A 142 6.31 12.69 0.17
C GLN A 142 5.93 11.88 1.42
N ALA A 143 4.69 11.38 1.50
CA ALA A 143 4.25 10.52 2.59
C ALA A 143 5.01 9.18 2.59
N LEU A 144 5.22 8.57 1.42
CA LEU A 144 6.02 7.35 1.28
C LEU A 144 7.48 7.58 1.65
N ILE A 145 8.09 8.70 1.23
CA ILE A 145 9.45 9.08 1.63
C ILE A 145 9.53 9.30 3.13
N ALA A 146 8.56 9.97 3.74
CA ALA A 146 8.53 10.19 5.18
C ALA A 146 8.37 8.88 5.97
N LYS A 147 7.66 7.90 5.41
CA LYS A 147 7.36 6.61 6.06
C LYS A 147 8.45 5.56 5.86
N HIS A 148 9.00 5.44 4.65
CA HIS A 148 9.96 4.38 4.25
C HIS A 148 11.39 4.91 4.06
N GLY A 149 11.56 6.22 4.00
CA GLY A 149 12.85 6.87 3.75
C GLY A 149 13.12 7.07 2.26
N ALA A 150 13.88 8.12 1.95
CA ALA A 150 14.24 8.50 0.57
C ALA A 150 15.11 7.47 -0.16
N ASN A 151 15.69 6.51 0.56
CA ASN A 151 16.54 5.45 0.01
C ASN A 151 15.76 4.17 -0.35
N ALA A 152 14.45 4.10 -0.07
CA ALA A 152 13.64 2.96 -0.46
C ALA A 152 13.53 2.87 -1.99
N ILE A 153 13.57 1.65 -2.53
CA ILE A 153 13.51 1.40 -3.98
C ILE A 153 12.09 1.66 -4.47
N ALA A 154 11.93 2.52 -5.48
CA ALA A 154 10.61 2.92 -5.95
C ALA A 154 9.83 1.76 -6.61
N GLU A 155 10.54 0.82 -7.25
CA GLU A 155 9.94 -0.38 -7.87
C GLU A 155 9.16 -1.24 -6.85
N GLU A 156 9.56 -1.27 -5.58
CA GLU A 156 8.87 -2.08 -4.55
C GLU A 156 7.45 -1.57 -4.24
N PHE A 157 7.12 -0.35 -4.68
CA PHE A 157 5.82 0.27 -4.50
C PHE A 157 4.94 0.18 -5.76
N VAL A 158 5.49 -0.31 -6.87
CA VAL A 158 4.78 -0.48 -8.16
C VAL A 158 3.84 -1.67 -8.09
N ARG A 159 2.61 -1.46 -8.57
CA ARG A 159 1.61 -2.51 -8.68
C ARG A 159 1.81 -3.26 -10.00
N TYR A 160 2.27 -4.52 -9.96
CA TYR A 160 2.13 -5.41 -11.10
C TYR A 160 0.67 -5.90 -11.15
N LEU A 161 -0.18 -5.18 -11.88
CA LEU A 161 -1.54 -5.61 -12.21
C LEU A 161 -1.57 -6.53 -13.44
#